data_AF-A0A1M7HQE6-F1
#
_entry.id   AF-A0A1M7HQE6-F1
#
_cell.length_a   1.000
_cell.length_b   1.000
_cell.length_c   1.000
_cell.angle_alpha   90.00
_cell.angle_beta   90.00
_cell.angle_gamma   90.00
#
_symmetry.space_group_name_H-M   'P 1'
#
loop_
_entity.id
_entity.type
_entity.pdbx_description
1 polymer ?
#
loop_
_entity_poly.entity_id
_entity_poly.type
_entity_poly.pdbx_seq_one_letter_code
_entity_poly.pdbx_strand_id
1 'polypeptide(L)'
;MFSILLLKLFLVPCLIYSVTLVGRKWGLGVAGWLSAFPIVSGPILLTITLEQGPAFAATAAEDTLLAVVAILVFSVAYAWAAQRYAMAGAMLCAVAFAVFCVSLSMLLRQQPPVLAFSCAFICALLVQLGMKKMLSMSKTMAASKV
;
A
#
# COMPACT_ATOMS: atom_id res chain seq x y z
N MET A 1 29.32 -11.85 -8.94
CA MET A 1 28.34 -10.97 -9.62
C MET A 1 27.09 -11.75 -10.05
N PHE A 2 27.19 -12.74 -10.95
CA PHE A 2 26.04 -13.55 -11.40
C PHE A 2 25.31 -14.29 -10.25
N SER A 3 26.04 -14.84 -9.28
CA SER A 3 25.46 -15.56 -8.13
C SER A 3 24.60 -14.66 -7.22
N ILE A 4 24.92 -13.37 -7.12
CA ILE A 4 24.16 -12.40 -6.30
C ILE A 4 22.86 -12.01 -7.01
N LEU A 5 22.89 -11.92 -8.34
CA LEU A 5 21.70 -11.70 -9.16
C LEU A 5 20.74 -12.88 -9.10
N LEU A 6 21.25 -14.11 -9.21
CA LEU A 6 20.44 -15.32 -9.04
C LEU A 6 19.82 -15.40 -7.64
N LEU A 7 20.58 -15.08 -6.60
CA LEU A 7 20.07 -15.03 -5.23
C LEU A 7 18.92 -14.02 -5.13
N LYS A 8 19.11 -12.77 -5.57
CA LYS A 8 18.05 -11.75 -5.58
C LYS A 8 16.81 -12.18 -6.37
N LEU A 9 17.02 -12.79 -7.54
CA LEU A 9 15.95 -13.14 -8.47
C LEU A 9 15.10 -14.31 -7.97
N PHE A 10 15.70 -15.32 -7.35
CA PHE A 10 15.00 -16.52 -6.90
C PHE A 10 14.52 -16.44 -5.45
N LEU A 11 15.18 -15.67 -4.59
CA LEU A 11 14.90 -15.67 -3.16
C LEU A 11 13.50 -15.12 -2.85
N VAL A 12 13.13 -13.99 -3.46
CA VAL A 12 11.78 -13.40 -3.30
C VAL A 12 10.66 -14.32 -3.81
N PRO A 13 10.67 -14.83 -5.05
CA PRO A 13 9.62 -15.72 -5.54
C PRO A 13 9.59 -17.08 -4.81
N CYS A 14 10.72 -17.66 -4.39
CA CYS A 14 10.72 -18.88 -3.58
C CYS A 14 10.09 -18.67 -2.20
N LEU A 15 10.34 -17.51 -1.57
CA LEU A 15 9.70 -17.16 -0.29
C LEU A 15 8.20 -16.98 -0.46
N ILE A 16 7.76 -16.25 -1.48
CA ILE A 16 6.33 -16.07 -1.79
C ILE A 16 5.67 -17.43 -2.07
N TYR A 17 6.33 -18.29 -2.85
CA TYR A 17 5.84 -19.63 -3.16
C TYR A 17 5.69 -20.50 -1.90
N SER A 18 6.69 -20.45 -1.00
CA SER A 18 6.68 -21.20 0.26
C SER A 18 5.55 -20.74 1.18
N VAL A 19 5.37 -19.42 1.34
CA VAL A 19 4.26 -18.85 2.15
C VAL A 19 2.91 -19.23 1.55
N THR A 20 2.78 -19.20 0.22
CA THR A 20 1.55 -19.60 -0.48
C THR A 20 1.22 -21.08 -0.26
N LEU A 21 2.23 -21.96 -0.29
CA LEU A 21 2.08 -23.40 -0.03
C LEU A 21 1.65 -23.68 1.39
N VAL A 22 2.24 -22.98 2.37
CA VAL A 22 1.84 -23.14 3.78
C VAL A 22 0.43 -22.60 4.00
N GLY A 23 0.08 -21.47 3.39
CA GLY A 23 -1.29 -20.93 3.45
C GLY A 23 -2.34 -21.86 2.84
N ARG A 24 -1.99 -22.60 1.77
CA ARG A 24 -2.87 -23.62 1.19
C ARG A 24 -3.02 -24.86 2.08
N LYS A 25 -1.97 -25.26 2.82
CA LYS A 25 -2.00 -26.46 3.65
C LYS A 25 -2.60 -26.25 5.06
N TRP A 26 -2.47 -25.06 5.64
CA TRP A 26 -2.79 -24.80 7.06
C TRP A 26 -3.87 -23.71 7.26
N GLY A 27 -4.41 -23.16 6.16
CA GLY A 27 -5.50 -22.19 6.18
C GLY A 27 -5.04 -20.72 6.34
N LEU A 28 -6.01 -19.81 6.12
CA LEU A 28 -5.77 -18.36 6.07
C LEU A 28 -5.21 -17.77 7.37
N GLY A 29 -5.53 -18.36 8.53
CA GLY A 29 -5.04 -17.90 9.83
C GLY A 29 -3.53 -18.10 10.02
N VAL A 30 -2.98 -19.24 9.59
CA VAL A 30 -1.54 -19.53 9.68
C VAL A 30 -0.77 -18.73 8.64
N ALA A 31 -1.36 -18.51 7.46
CA ALA A 31 -0.79 -17.60 6.45
C ALA A 31 -0.64 -16.16 6.99
N GLY A 32 -1.64 -15.68 7.74
CA GLY A 32 -1.59 -14.36 8.39
C GLY A 32 -0.47 -14.27 9.44
N TRP A 33 -0.33 -15.28 10.29
CA TRP A 33 0.77 -15.36 11.27
C TRP A 33 2.15 -15.42 10.61
N LEU A 34 2.31 -16.22 9.55
CA LEU A 34 3.57 -16.28 8.80
C LEU A 34 3.89 -14.96 8.08
N SER A 35 2.88 -14.28 7.54
CA SER A 35 3.07 -12.96 6.94
C SER A 35 3.49 -11.88 7.94
N ALA A 36 3.28 -12.09 9.24
CA ALA A 36 3.72 -11.16 10.29
C ALA A 36 5.22 -11.27 10.58
N PHE A 37 5.87 -12.38 10.23
CA PHE A 37 7.32 -12.51 10.31
C PHE A 37 8.00 -11.72 9.18
N PRO A 38 9.23 -11.22 9.38
CA PRO A 38 10.00 -10.50 8.36
C PRO A 38 10.56 -11.44 7.28
N ILE A 39 9.73 -12.35 6.78
CA ILE A 39 10.06 -13.37 5.77
C ILE A 39 10.44 -12.69 4.45
N VAL A 40 9.78 -11.59 4.12
CA VAL A 40 10.06 -10.79 2.90
C VAL A 40 11.02 -9.64 3.21
N SER A 41 10.77 -8.87 4.27
CA SER A 41 11.57 -7.69 4.61
C SER A 41 12.99 -8.03 5.09
N GLY A 42 13.17 -9.14 5.82
CA GLY A 42 14.48 -9.56 6.35
C GLY A 42 15.53 -9.79 5.27
N PRO A 43 15.26 -10.64 4.26
CA PRO A 43 16.22 -10.86 3.17
C PRO A 43 16.46 -9.62 2.30
N ILE A 44 15.45 -8.77 2.13
CA ILE A 44 15.59 -7.49 1.41
C ILE A 44 16.55 -6.57 2.17
N LEU A 45 16.35 -6.39 3.48
CA LEU A 45 17.23 -5.59 4.32
C LEU A 45 18.65 -6.16 4.39
N LEU A 46 18.80 -7.48 4.45
CA LEU A 46 20.12 -8.13 4.40
C LEU A 46 20.84 -7.83 3.08
N THR A 47 20.15 -7.92 1.96
CA THR A 47 20.72 -7.62 0.65
C THR A 47 21.09 -6.14 0.52
N ILE A 48 20.23 -5.23 1.00
CA ILE A 48 20.50 -3.79 1.05
C ILE A 48 21.70 -3.48 1.94
N THR A 49 21.84 -4.15 3.08
CA THR A 49 22.99 -3.99 3.99
C THR A 49 24.30 -4.35 3.30
N LEU A 50 24.29 -5.44 2.52
CA LEU A 50 25.46 -5.88 1.77
C LEU A 50 25.83 -4.94 0.61
N GLU A 51 24.85 -4.25 0.02
CA GLU A 51 25.08 -3.36 -1.14
C GLU A 51 25.36 -1.90 -0.76
N GLN A 52 24.67 -1.36 0.23
CA GLN A 52 24.72 0.07 0.59
C GLN A 52 25.29 0.32 1.99
N GLY A 53 25.61 -0.74 2.73
CA GLY A 53 26.18 -0.67 4.08
C GLY A 53 25.14 -0.57 5.20
N PRO A 54 25.59 -0.69 6.46
CA PRO A 54 24.71 -0.80 7.62
C PRO A 54 23.95 0.48 7.96
N ALA A 55 24.53 1.66 7.71
CA ALA A 55 23.85 2.93 7.97
C ALA A 55 22.61 3.12 7.08
N PHE A 56 22.71 2.79 5.80
CA PHE A 56 21.57 2.85 4.88
C PHE A 56 20.51 1.80 5.24
N ALA A 57 20.94 0.60 5.62
CA ALA A 57 20.02 -0.45 6.05
C ALA A 57 19.23 -0.09 7.31
N ALA A 58 19.85 0.63 8.26
CA ALA A 58 19.16 1.12 9.46
C ALA A 58 18.03 2.11 9.09
N THR A 59 18.31 3.08 8.23
CA THR A 59 17.28 4.02 7.73
C THR A 59 16.19 3.30 6.95
N ALA A 60 16.57 2.36 6.06
CA ALA A 60 15.60 1.57 5.30
C ALA A 60 14.69 0.72 6.22
N ALA A 61 15.22 0.21 7.34
CA ALA A 61 14.43 -0.55 8.31
C ALA A 61 13.42 0.35 9.03
N GLU A 62 13.80 1.57 9.42
CA GLU A 62 12.91 2.57 10.01
C GLU A 62 11.79 2.96 9.04
N ASP A 63 12.14 3.26 7.78
CA ASP A 63 11.17 3.58 6.74
C ASP A 63 10.20 2.41 6.47
N THR A 64 10.71 1.18 6.53
CA THR A 64 9.88 -0.02 6.37
C THR A 64 8.86 -0.16 7.49
N LEU A 65 9.24 0.13 8.75
CA LEU A 65 8.29 0.11 9.88
C LEU A 65 7.19 1.16 9.72
N LEU A 66 7.54 2.38 9.32
CA LEU A 66 6.57 3.44 9.04
C LEU A 66 5.62 3.05 7.91
N ALA A 67 6.14 2.44 6.84
CA ALA A 67 5.33 1.95 5.73
C ALA A 67 4.33 0.86 6.17
N VAL A 68 4.74 -0.06 7.05
CA VAL A 68 3.84 -1.11 7.59
C VAL A 68 2.68 -0.48 8.36
N VAL A 69 2.95 0.50 9.22
CA VAL A 69 1.90 1.21 9.97
C VAL A 69 0.91 1.88 9.02
N ALA A 70 1.42 2.56 7.97
CA ALA A 70 0.57 3.19 6.97
C ALA A 70 -0.33 2.18 6.24
N ILE A 71 0.22 1.01 5.86
CA ILE A 71 -0.52 -0.07 5.19
C ILE A 71 -1.61 -0.63 6.11
N LEU A 72 -1.33 -0.80 7.41
CA LEU A 72 -2.31 -1.31 8.38
C LEU A 72 -3.49 -0.34 8.53
N VAL A 73 -3.20 0.96 8.71
CA VAL A 73 -4.24 2.00 8.78
C VAL A 73 -5.09 2.01 7.52
N PHE A 74 -4.46 1.98 6.34
CA PHE A 74 -5.16 1.90 5.07
C PHE A 74 -6.03 0.65 4.96
N SER A 75 -5.51 -0.51 5.33
CA SER A 75 -6.21 -1.79 5.21
C SER A 75 -7.45 -1.84 6.10
N VAL A 76 -7.36 -1.34 7.34
CA VAL A 76 -8.51 -1.24 8.26
C VAL A 76 -9.54 -0.24 7.74
N ALA A 77 -9.09 0.94 7.30
CA ALA A 77 -9.98 1.95 6.73
C ALA A 77 -10.69 1.45 5.46
N TYR A 78 -9.96 0.75 4.58
CA TYR A 78 -10.50 0.14 3.37
C TYR A 78 -11.49 -0.98 3.67
N ALA A 79 -11.16 -1.89 4.60
CA ALA A 79 -12.06 -2.96 5.01
C ALA A 79 -13.36 -2.40 5.60
N TRP A 80 -13.27 -1.38 6.45
CA TRP A 80 -14.44 -0.69 6.99
C TRP A 80 -15.27 0.00 5.89
N ALA A 81 -14.60 0.70 4.97
CA ALA A 81 -15.26 1.34 3.83
C ALA A 81 -15.93 0.33 2.89
N ALA A 82 -15.30 -0.83 2.65
CA ALA A 82 -15.85 -1.93 1.84
C ALA A 82 -17.07 -2.61 2.48
N GLN A 83 -17.16 -2.63 3.81
CA GLN A 83 -18.33 -3.14 4.51
C GLN A 83 -19.50 -2.17 4.49
N ARG A 84 -19.25 -0.86 4.52
CA ARG A 84 -20.31 0.17 4.55
C ARG A 84 -20.74 0.69 3.19
N TYR A 85 -19.85 0.68 2.21
CA TYR A 85 -20.11 1.17 0.87
C TYR A 85 -19.99 0.02 -0.13
N ALA A 86 -20.86 -0.01 -1.15
CA ALA A 86 -20.68 -0.92 -2.28
C ALA A 86 -19.26 -0.78 -2.86
N MET A 87 -18.74 -1.82 -3.52
CA MET A 87 -17.35 -1.91 -4.00
C MET A 87 -16.80 -0.62 -4.66
N ALA A 88 -17.63 0.09 -5.42
CA ALA A 88 -17.28 1.38 -6.00
C ALA A 88 -16.93 2.47 -4.96
N GLY A 89 -17.66 2.57 -3.85
CA GLY A 89 -17.41 3.52 -2.77
C GLY A 89 -16.14 3.22 -1.97
N ALA A 90 -15.83 1.94 -1.76
CA ALA A 90 -14.55 1.54 -1.14
C ALA A 90 -13.36 1.89 -2.04
N MET A 91 -13.50 1.67 -3.35
CA MET A 91 -12.47 2.03 -4.32
C MET A 91 -12.24 3.55 -4.39
N LEU A 92 -13.30 4.35 -4.26
CA LEU A 92 -13.18 5.81 -4.15
C LEU A 92 -12.32 6.24 -2.96
N CYS A 93 -12.61 5.68 -1.78
CA CYS A 93 -11.84 5.99 -0.57
C CYS A 93 -10.37 5.58 -0.72
N ALA A 94 -10.10 4.43 -1.35
CA ALA A 94 -8.74 3.98 -1.61
C ALA A 94 -7.98 4.95 -2.52
N VAL A 95 -8.60 5.38 -3.62
CA VAL A 95 -7.99 6.33 -4.58
C VAL A 95 -7.78 7.69 -3.93
N ALA A 96 -8.73 8.20 -3.16
CA ALA A 96 -8.59 9.47 -2.45
C ALA A 96 -7.42 9.44 -1.45
N PHE A 97 -7.25 8.34 -0.72
CA PHE A 97 -6.10 8.16 0.19
C PHE A 97 -4.77 8.09 -0.57
N ALA A 98 -4.72 7.38 -1.70
CA ALA A 98 -3.51 7.34 -2.53
C ALA A 98 -3.12 8.73 -3.05
N VAL A 99 -4.10 9.51 -3.54
CA VAL A 99 -3.90 10.89 -3.97
C VAL A 99 -3.39 11.75 -2.81
N PHE A 100 -3.99 11.63 -1.62
CA PHE A 100 -3.52 12.33 -0.43
C PHE A 100 -2.04 12.04 -0.15
N CYS A 101 -1.64 10.77 -0.10
CA CYS A 101 -0.26 10.38 0.19
C CYS A 101 0.73 10.88 -0.87
N VAL A 102 0.39 10.76 -2.16
CA VAL A 102 1.26 11.22 -3.26
C VAL A 102 1.40 12.75 -3.23
N SER A 103 0.28 13.48 -3.14
CA SER A 103 0.31 14.95 -3.03
C SER A 103 1.10 15.41 -1.82
N LEU A 104 0.90 14.77 -0.66
CA LEU A 104 1.63 15.08 0.55
C LEU A 104 3.13 14.85 0.37
N SER A 105 3.53 13.69 -0.19
CA SER A 105 4.95 13.36 -0.42
C SER A 105 5.69 14.37 -1.30
N MET A 106 5.00 14.94 -2.30
CA MET A 106 5.57 15.93 -3.21
C MET A 106 5.63 17.32 -2.58
N LEU A 107 4.59 17.71 -1.85
CA LEU A 107 4.51 19.04 -1.25
C LEU A 107 5.35 19.17 0.03
N LEU A 108 5.54 18.10 0.82
CA LEU A 108 6.34 18.16 2.05
C LEU A 108 7.80 18.56 1.79
N ARG A 109 8.32 18.28 0.58
CA ARG A 109 9.68 18.67 0.16
C ARG A 109 9.83 20.16 -0.13
N GLN A 110 8.74 20.86 -0.41
CA GLN A 110 8.74 22.22 -0.96
C GLN A 110 8.03 23.23 -0.05
N GLN A 111 7.22 22.78 0.90
CA GLN A 111 6.26 23.60 1.65
C GLN A 111 6.32 23.28 3.14
N PRO A 112 5.94 24.23 4.02
CA PRO A 112 5.77 23.94 5.43
C PRO A 112 4.69 22.86 5.63
N PRO A 113 4.83 22.01 6.67
CA PRO A 113 4.00 20.80 6.83
C PRO A 113 2.49 21.11 6.78
N VAL A 114 2.05 22.19 7.44
CA VAL A 114 0.63 22.57 7.53
C VAL A 114 0.02 22.84 6.14
N LEU A 115 0.75 23.51 5.25
CA LEU A 115 0.27 23.80 3.90
C LEU A 115 0.24 22.54 3.03
N ALA A 116 1.25 21.68 3.14
CA ALA A 116 1.30 20.41 2.42
C ALA A 116 0.14 19.47 2.81
N PHE A 117 -0.14 19.34 4.12
CA PHE A 117 -1.27 18.56 4.63
C PHE A 117 -2.62 19.13 4.16
N SER A 118 -2.79 20.46 4.21
CA SER A 118 -4.03 21.12 3.78
C SER A 118 -4.28 20.93 2.28
N CYS A 119 -3.27 21.13 1.44
CA CYS A 119 -3.37 20.93 -0.01
C CYS A 119 -3.64 19.47 -0.37
N ALA A 120 -2.92 18.52 0.24
CA ALA A 120 -3.14 17.10 0.01
C ALA A 120 -4.57 16.68 0.37
N PHE A 121 -5.10 17.20 1.48
CA PHE A 121 -6.48 16.93 1.91
C PHE A 121 -7.52 17.49 0.93
N ILE A 122 -7.31 18.71 0.43
CA ILE A 122 -8.17 19.32 -0.59
C ILE A 122 -8.13 18.50 -1.88
N CYS A 123 -6.95 18.09 -2.35
CA CYS A 123 -6.81 17.25 -3.55
C CYS A 123 -7.55 15.93 -3.40
N ALA A 124 -7.42 15.25 -2.26
CA ALA A 124 -8.13 14.01 -1.97
C ALA A 124 -9.66 14.20 -1.98
N LEU A 125 -10.16 15.27 -1.36
CA LEU A 125 -11.58 15.61 -1.37
C LEU A 125 -12.10 15.91 -2.78
N LEU A 126 -11.35 16.67 -3.58
CA LEU A 126 -11.74 16.99 -4.97
C LEU A 126 -11.85 15.72 -5.83
N VAL A 127 -10.90 14.80 -5.71
CA VAL A 127 -10.94 13.51 -6.41
C VAL A 127 -12.13 12.67 -5.95
N GLN A 128 -12.37 12.62 -4.63
CA GLN A 128 -13.50 11.88 -4.06
C GLN A 128 -14.86 12.44 -4.53
N LEU A 129 -15.02 13.76 -4.57
CA LEU A 129 -16.22 14.43 -5.06
C LEU A 129 -16.40 14.25 -6.59
N GLY A 130 -15.32 14.39 -7.36
CA GLY A 130 -15.33 14.23 -8.81
C GLY A 130 -15.73 12.82 -9.23
N MET A 131 -15.11 11.80 -8.65
CA MET A 131 -15.43 10.42 -8.97
C MET A 131 -16.83 10.00 -8.43
N LYS A 132 -17.28 10.51 -7.27
CA LYS A 132 -18.66 10.30 -6.79
C LYS A 132 -19.69 10.88 -7.76
N LYS A 133 -19.42 12.07 -8.32
CA LYS A 133 -20.27 12.73 -9.33
C LYS A 133 -20.31 11.92 -10.63
N MET A 134 -19.17 11.38 -11.07
CA MET A 134 -19.07 10.55 -12.29
C MET A 134 -19.85 9.23 -12.18
N LEU A 135 -19.74 8.55 -11.03
CA LEU A 135 -20.49 7.33 -10.73
C LEU A 135 -22.00 7.59 -10.62
N SER A 136 -22.39 8.75 -10.10
CA SER A 136 -23.79 9.17 -10.07
C SER A 136 -24.35 9.38 -11.48
N MET A 137 -23.62 10.12 -12.34
CA MET A 137 -24.07 10.39 -13.73
C MET A 137 -24.20 9.11 -14.56
N SER A 138 -23.29 8.15 -14.39
CA SER A 138 -23.35 6.86 -15.09
C SER A 138 -24.63 6.07 -14.76
N LYS A 139 -25.05 6.06 -13.49
CA LYS A 139 -26.32 5.43 -13.09
C LYS A 139 -27.53 6.12 -13.70
N THR A 140 -27.54 7.46 -13.77
CA THR A 140 -28.65 8.22 -14.36
C THR A 140 -28.78 7.97 -15.86
N MET A 141 -27.67 7.90 -16.59
CA MET A 141 -27.68 7.58 -18.03
C MET A 141 -28.11 6.14 -18.31
N ALA A 142 -27.74 5.18 -17.46
CA ALA A 142 -28.16 3.79 -17.61
C ALA A 142 -29.67 3.61 -17.35
N ALA A 143 -30.21 4.32 -16.36
CA ALA A 143 -31.65 4.29 -16.05
C ALA A 143 -32.53 4.97 -17.11
N SER A 144 -31.97 5.89 -17.91
CA SER A 144 -32.72 6.58 -18.98
C SER A 144 -32.85 5.74 -20.27
N LYS A 145 -32.11 4.64 -20.38
CA LYS A 145 -32.12 3.73 -21.55
C LYS A 145 -33.07 2.52 -21.39
N VAL A 146 -33.74 2.40 -20.24
CA VAL A 146 -34.74 1.36 -19.93
C VAL A 146 -36.12 2.00 -19.97
#